data_AF-A0A961P947-F1
#
_entry.id   AF-A0A961P947-F1
#
_cell.length_a   1.000
_cell.length_b   1.000
_cell.length_c   1.000
_cell.angle_alpha   90.00
_cell.angle_beta   90.00
_cell.angle_gamma   90.00
#
_symmetry.space_group_name_H-M   'P 1'
#
loop_
_entity.id
_entity.type
_entity.pdbx_description
1 polymer ?
#
loop_
_entity_poly.entity_id
_entity_poly.type
_entity_poly.pdbx_seq_one_letter_code
_entity_poly.pdbx_strand_id
1 'polypeptide(L)'
;MEFPDNRLLIDLCGQFDRNLAQIEHQLDVQILRRGNQIAIHGDPLARAQSAHVLQALYERLETGRSVEAGDIDAEIRLGGIDDQTLAGDQMELFKAGKIE
;
A
#
# COMPACT_ATOMS: atom_id res chain seq x y z
N MET A 1 -13.06 -6.97 -5.11
CA MET A 1 -12.70 -6.96 -3.69
C MET A 1 -13.71 -6.10 -2.95
N GLU A 2 -14.11 -6.49 -1.76
CA GLU A 2 -14.99 -5.70 -0.89
C GLU A 2 -14.24 -5.24 0.35
N PHE A 3 -14.51 -4.02 0.79
CA PHE A 3 -13.96 -3.45 2.00
C PHE A 3 -15.11 -3.18 2.99
N PRO A 4 -15.02 -3.66 4.24
CA PRO A 4 -16.09 -3.46 5.22
C PRO A 4 -16.14 -2.02 5.73
N ASP A 5 -14.98 -1.37 5.91
CA ASP A 5 -14.90 -0.02 6.47
C ASP A 5 -14.74 1.05 5.38
N ASN A 6 -15.84 1.74 5.07
CA ASN A 6 -15.84 2.86 4.12
C ASN A 6 -14.89 4.00 4.54
N ARG A 7 -14.65 4.18 5.84
CA ARG A 7 -13.71 5.22 6.33
C ARG A 7 -12.27 4.91 5.93
N LEU A 8 -11.85 3.66 6.12
CA LEU A 8 -10.53 3.20 5.71
C LEU A 8 -10.41 3.19 4.19
N LEU A 9 -11.48 2.83 3.48
CA LEU A 9 -11.50 2.90 2.02
C LEU A 9 -11.29 4.34 1.49
N ILE A 10 -11.87 5.35 2.15
CA ILE A 10 -11.66 6.77 1.78
C ILE A 10 -10.19 7.16 1.99
N ASP A 11 -9.57 6.74 3.10
CA ASP A 11 -8.16 7.01 3.37
C ASP A 11 -7.25 6.28 2.36
N LEU A 12 -7.58 5.02 2.04
CA LEU A 12 -6.89 4.21 1.05
C LEU A 12 -6.90 4.86 -0.33
N CYS A 13 -8.05 5.38 -0.78
CA CYS A 13 -8.15 6.07 -2.07
C CYS A 13 -7.41 7.41 -2.07
N GLY A 14 -7.25 8.02 -0.89
CA GLY A 14 -6.68 9.34 -0.74
C GLY A 14 -7.56 10.43 -1.32
N GLN A 15 -7.09 11.68 -1.20
CA GLN A 15 -7.81 12.83 -1.71
C GLN A 15 -7.94 12.75 -3.24
N PHE A 16 -9.16 12.87 -3.78
CA PHE A 16 -9.46 12.78 -5.22
C PHE A 16 -8.96 11.48 -5.88
N ASP A 17 -8.99 10.36 -5.17
CA ASP A 17 -8.56 9.06 -5.69
C ASP A 17 -7.08 9.06 -6.17
N ARG A 18 -6.25 9.99 -5.65
CA ARG A 18 -4.83 10.12 -6.02
C ARG A 18 -4.03 8.82 -5.82
N ASN A 19 -4.34 8.08 -4.76
CA ASN A 19 -3.65 6.83 -4.45
C ASN A 19 -4.01 5.75 -5.49
N LEU A 20 -5.29 5.68 -5.87
CA LEU A 20 -5.74 4.74 -6.92
C LEU A 20 -5.09 5.08 -8.25
N ALA A 21 -5.12 6.36 -8.64
CA ALA A 21 -4.51 6.82 -9.90
C ALA A 21 -3.00 6.50 -9.97
N GLN A 22 -2.30 6.54 -8.84
CA GLN A 22 -0.90 6.17 -8.76
C GLN A 22 -0.70 4.67 -9.01
N ILE A 23 -1.50 3.82 -8.36
CA ILE A 23 -1.45 2.35 -8.55
C ILE A 23 -1.81 2.00 -10.00
N GLU A 24 -2.84 2.64 -10.56
CA GLU A 24 -3.25 2.49 -11.96
C GLU A 24 -2.10 2.80 -12.92
N HIS A 25 -1.44 3.94 -12.73
CA HIS A 25 -0.34 4.36 -13.61
C HIS A 25 0.93 3.50 -13.46
N GLN A 26 1.22 3.01 -12.26
CA GLN A 26 2.42 2.20 -12.01
C GLN A 26 2.29 0.76 -12.51
N LEU A 27 1.10 0.17 -12.36
CA LEU A 27 0.83 -1.22 -12.73
C LEU A 27 0.17 -1.38 -14.10
N ASP A 28 -0.12 -0.27 -14.78
CA ASP A 28 -0.87 -0.24 -16.04
C ASP A 28 -2.22 -0.98 -15.93
N VAL A 29 -2.97 -0.66 -14.86
CA VAL A 29 -4.30 -1.23 -14.58
C VAL A 29 -5.33 -0.13 -14.45
N GLN A 30 -6.60 -0.52 -14.52
CA GLN A 30 -7.73 0.36 -14.29
C GLN A 30 -8.49 -0.07 -13.04
N ILE A 31 -8.67 0.86 -12.09
CA ILE A 31 -9.29 0.61 -10.79
C ILE A 31 -10.60 1.39 -10.71
N LEU A 32 -11.69 0.66 -10.49
CA LEU A 32 -13.04 1.20 -10.40
C LEU A 32 -13.58 1.01 -8.99
N ARG A 33 -13.92 2.11 -8.33
CA ARG A 33 -14.56 2.10 -7.01
C ARG A 33 -16.09 2.21 -7.15
N ARG A 34 -16.82 1.25 -6.57
CA ARG A 34 -18.28 1.24 -6.48
C ARG A 34 -18.72 1.04 -5.03
N GLY A 35 -18.94 2.15 -4.33
CA GLY A 35 -19.29 2.13 -2.91
C GLY A 35 -18.13 1.58 -2.09
N ASN A 36 -18.32 0.39 -1.52
CA ASN A 36 -17.33 -0.34 -0.73
C ASN A 36 -16.62 -1.45 -1.53
N GLN A 37 -16.90 -1.56 -2.83
CA GLN A 37 -16.28 -2.55 -3.71
C GLN A 37 -15.26 -1.88 -4.64
N ILE A 38 -14.14 -2.55 -4.86
CA ILE A 38 -13.15 -2.19 -5.87
C ILE A 38 -13.03 -3.30 -6.91
N ALA A 39 -13.12 -2.88 -8.17
CA ALA A 39 -12.90 -3.71 -9.34
C ALA A 39 -11.59 -3.29 -10.04
N ILE A 40 -10.76 -4.27 -10.37
CA ILE A 40 -9.45 -4.06 -10.99
C ILE A 40 -9.50 -4.73 -12.36
N HIS A 41 -9.18 -3.97 -13.40
CA HIS A 41 -9.18 -4.39 -14.79
C HIS A 41 -7.78 -4.19 -15.38
N GLY A 42 -7.29 -5.16 -16.15
CA GLY A 42 -5.96 -5.11 -16.71
C GLY A 42 -5.39 -6.51 -16.91
N ASP A 43 -4.08 -6.58 -17.08
CA ASP A 43 -3.36 -7.84 -17.23
C ASP A 43 -3.53 -8.72 -15.96
N PRO A 44 -3.68 -10.05 -16.07
CA PRO A 44 -3.82 -10.92 -14.90
C PRO A 44 -2.70 -10.77 -13.87
N LEU A 45 -1.45 -10.53 -14.30
CA LEU A 45 -0.32 -10.32 -13.40
C LEU A 45 -0.47 -9.00 -12.65
N ALA A 46 -0.72 -7.92 -13.38
CA ALA A 46 -0.89 -6.58 -12.82
C ALA A 46 -2.14 -6.49 -11.92
N ARG A 47 -3.21 -7.19 -12.25
CA ARG A 47 -4.42 -7.31 -11.43
C ARG A 47 -4.11 -7.97 -10.08
N ALA A 48 -3.32 -9.05 -10.09
CA ALA A 48 -2.93 -9.75 -8.86
C ALA A 48 -2.04 -8.85 -7.99
N GLN A 49 -1.08 -8.16 -8.59
CA GLN A 49 -0.20 -7.22 -7.89
C GLN A 49 -0.98 -6.03 -7.31
N SER A 50 -1.88 -5.42 -8.08
CA SER A 50 -2.72 -4.31 -7.63
C SER A 50 -3.64 -4.73 -6.48
N ALA A 51 -4.22 -5.94 -6.55
CA ALA A 51 -5.02 -6.48 -5.46
C ALA A 51 -4.19 -6.66 -4.18
N HIS A 52 -2.96 -7.17 -4.31
CA HIS A 52 -2.04 -7.34 -3.18
C HIS A 52 -1.68 -6.00 -2.52
N VAL A 53 -1.31 -5.00 -3.32
CA VAL A 53 -1.00 -3.63 -2.84
C VAL A 53 -2.20 -3.03 -2.12
N LEU A 54 -3.40 -3.09 -2.70
CA LEU A 54 -4.60 -2.56 -2.06
C LEU A 54 -4.93 -3.27 -0.74
N GLN A 55 -4.70 -4.59 -0.66
CA GLN A 55 -4.91 -5.36 0.56
C GLN A 55 -3.93 -4.95 1.66
N ALA A 56 -2.64 -4.87 1.35
CA ALA A 56 -1.60 -4.54 2.32
C ALA A 56 -1.73 -3.10 2.83
N LEU A 57 -2.06 -2.15 1.96
CA LEU A 57 -2.36 -0.77 2.35
C LEU A 57 -3.61 -0.69 3.23
N TYR A 58 -4.63 -1.52 2.96
CA TYR A 58 -5.82 -1.58 3.81
C TYR A 58 -5.51 -2.13 5.21
N GLU A 59 -4.76 -3.23 5.31
CA GLU A 59 -4.32 -3.79 6.59
C GLU A 59 -3.51 -2.77 7.41
N ARG A 60 -2.66 -1.98 6.73
CA ARG A 60 -1.92 -0.89 7.36
C ARG A 60 -2.85 0.17 7.98
N LEU A 61 -3.91 0.54 7.27
CA LEU A 61 -4.94 1.45 7.78
C LEU A 61 -5.71 0.86 8.96
N GLU A 62 -5.97 -0.45 8.96
CA GLU A 62 -6.57 -1.15 10.10
C GLU A 62 -5.69 -1.09 11.34
N THR A 63 -4.36 -1.09 11.19
CA THR A 63 -3.41 -0.88 12.31
C THR A 63 -3.29 0.57 12.77
N GLY A 64 -4.03 1.50 12.15
CA GLY A 64 -4.01 2.93 12.47
C GLY A 64 -2.84 3.70 11.85
N ARG A 65 -2.13 3.11 10.88
CA ARG A 65 -1.09 3.80 10.11
C ARG A 65 -1.71 4.41 8.86
N SER A 66 -1.45 5.69 8.62
CA SER A 66 -1.87 6.38 7.39
C SER A 66 -1.17 5.80 6.15
N VAL A 67 -1.82 5.95 4.99
CA VAL A 67 -1.25 5.56 3.70
C VAL A 67 -0.83 6.80 2.93
N GLU A 68 0.46 6.89 2.61
CA GLU A 68 1.03 7.97 1.81
C GLU A 68 1.49 7.45 0.44
N ALA A 69 1.66 8.37 -0.52
CA ALA A 69 2.11 8.03 -1.87
C ALA A 69 3.46 7.30 -1.92
N GLY A 70 4.31 7.51 -0.91
CA GLY A 70 5.58 6.78 -0.75
C GLY A 70 5.39 5.33 -0.28
N ASP A 71 4.36 5.05 0.50
CA ASP A 71 4.03 3.69 0.93
C ASP A 71 3.50 2.87 -0.24
N ILE A 72 2.70 3.50 -1.11
CA ILE A 72 2.18 2.86 -2.33
C ILE A 72 3.33 2.42 -3.24
N ASP A 73 4.30 3.31 -3.47
CA ASP A 73 5.49 2.99 -4.27
C ASP A 73 6.34 1.88 -3.63
N ALA A 74 6.50 1.92 -2.30
CA ALA A 74 7.19 0.87 -1.56
C ALA A 74 6.47 -0.48 -1.69
N GLU A 75 5.16 -0.52 -1.51
CA GLU A 75 4.34 -1.74 -1.63
C GLU A 75 4.31 -2.28 -3.07
N ILE A 76 4.28 -1.41 -4.07
CA ILE A 76 4.36 -1.82 -5.49
C ILE A 76 5.71 -2.45 -5.79
N ARG A 77 6.80 -1.88 -5.26
CA ARG A 77 8.16 -2.42 -5.41
C ARG A 77 8.36 -3.71 -4.62
N LEU A 78 7.83 -3.81 -3.41
CA LEU A 78 7.95 -4.97 -2.53
C LEU A 78 7.05 -6.13 -2.97
N GLY A 79 5.87 -5.82 -3.51
CA GLY A 79 4.92 -6.77 -4.10
C GLY A 79 5.44 -7.45 -5.37
N GLY A 80 6.60 -7.02 -5.89
CA GLY A 80 7.44 -7.78 -6.79
C GLY A 80 8.36 -8.73 -6.01
N ILE A 81 7.81 -9.79 -5.40
CA ILE A 81 8.55 -10.97 -4.92
C ILE A 81 9.88 -10.68 -4.19
N ASP A 82 9.88 -9.88 -3.14
CA ASP A 82 10.89 -9.99 -2.08
C ASP A 82 10.29 -9.52 -0.75
N ASP A 83 9.86 -10.51 0.05
CA ASP A 83 9.90 -10.45 1.51
C ASP A 83 11.25 -9.86 1.92
N GLN A 84 11.31 -8.64 2.46
CA GLN A 84 12.27 -8.17 3.50
C GLN A 84 12.04 -6.67 3.86
N THR A 85 11.50 -6.45 5.07
CA THR A 85 11.98 -5.46 6.06
C THR A 85 12.08 -3.96 5.69
N LEU A 86 11.03 -3.17 5.93
CA LEU A 86 11.19 -1.77 6.38
C LEU A 86 10.28 -1.40 7.57
N ALA A 87 10.04 -2.36 8.46
CA ALA A 87 9.66 -2.06 9.83
C ALA A 87 10.91 -1.60 10.61
N GLY A 88 11.20 -0.30 10.57
CA GLY A 88 11.66 0.40 11.77
C GLY A 88 13.07 0.14 12.36
N ASP A 89 14.04 -0.43 11.64
CA ASP A 89 15.41 -0.53 12.15
C ASP A 89 16.30 0.65 11.70
N GLN A 90 15.94 1.86 12.13
CA GLN A 90 16.85 3.03 12.10
C GLN A 90 17.06 3.60 13.50
N MET A 91 17.07 2.75 14.52
CA MET A 91 17.18 3.19 15.90
C MET A 91 18.11 2.31 16.75
N GLU A 92 19.31 1.92 16.30
CA GLU A 92 20.26 1.31 17.24
C GLU A 92 21.77 1.42 16.93
N LEU A 93 22.25 2.40 16.14
CA LEU A 93 23.68 2.47 15.79
C LEU A 93 24.61 3.40 16.61
N PHE A 94 24.18 4.04 17.71
CA PHE A 94 25.10 4.94 18.47
C PHE A 94 24.98 4.87 20.00
N LYS A 95 24.91 3.66 20.56
CA LYS A 95 25.09 3.52 22.02
C LYS A 95 25.93 2.31 22.42
N ALA A 96 27.23 2.35 22.13
CA ALA A 96 28.25 1.70 22.97
C ALA A 96 29.65 2.13 22.55
N GLY A 97 30.31 2.95 23.37
CA GLY A 97 31.71 3.31 23.16
C GLY A 97 32.25 4.25 24.23
N LYS A 98 31.85 4.05 25.49
CA LYS A 98 32.53 4.65 26.65
C LYS A 98 32.83 3.54 27.64
N ILE A 99 34.07 3.05 27.59
CA ILE A 99 34.90 2.33 28.57
C ILE A 99 36.13 1.89 27.75
N GLU A 100 37.40 2.15 28.07
CA GLU A 100 38.14 2.62 29.24
C GLU A 100 39.38 3.37 28.73
#